data_AF-A0A0E9MVJ3-F1
#
_entry.id   AF-A0A0E9MVJ3-F1
#
_cell.length_a   1.000
_cell.length_b   1.000
_cell.length_c   1.000
_cell.angle_alpha   90.00
_cell.angle_beta   90.00
_cell.angle_gamma   90.00
#
_symmetry.space_group_name_H-M   'P 1'
#
loop_
_entity.id
_entity.type
_entity.pdbx_description
1 polymer ?
#
loop_
_entity_poly.entity_id
_entity_poly.type
_entity_poly.pdbx_seq_one_letter_code
_entity_poly.pdbx_strand_id
1 'polypeptide(L)'
;MDSSYSLALHFGEKDTLWISYSPECLLVFPYKRDNDKLIVYWDNNIYTKYEFDIVKAINKVDRKVIGRPFMFLELESDTILRATYPMKYLIKMINNSGGDRIFFPDKFTLVQDGEMYD
;
A
#
# COMPACT_ATOMS: atom_id res chain seq x y z
N MET A 1 -2.83 10.88 22.69
CA MET A 1 -1.54 10.25 22.34
C MET A 1 -1.76 9.55 21.01
N ASP A 2 -1.58 10.32 19.93
CA ASP A 2 -1.72 9.86 18.55
C ASP A 2 -0.47 9.10 18.15
N SER A 3 -0.47 7.79 18.38
CA SER A 3 0.41 6.88 17.64
C SER A 3 -0.45 6.03 16.71
N SER A 4 -1.21 6.71 15.84
CA SER A 4 -1.64 6.08 14.59
C SER A 4 -0.37 5.71 13.84
N TYR A 5 0.07 4.46 13.94
CA TYR A 5 1.13 3.95 13.08
C TYR A 5 0.79 4.33 11.64
N SER A 6 1.53 5.29 11.11
CA SER A 6 1.18 6.03 9.91
C SER A 6 1.31 5.09 8.73
N LEU A 7 0.20 4.88 8.04
CA LEU A 7 0.26 4.23 6.74
C LEU A 7 1.14 5.10 5.82
N ALA A 8 2.29 4.58 5.40
CA ALA A 8 3.17 5.31 4.50
C ALA A 8 3.52 4.44 3.29
N LEU A 9 3.46 5.07 2.12
CA LEU A 9 3.81 4.51 0.83
C LEU A 9 5.24 4.91 0.51
N HIS A 10 6.05 3.91 0.17
CA HIS A 10 7.47 4.07 -0.12
C HIS A 10 7.78 3.49 -1.50
N PHE A 11 8.72 4.13 -2.20
CA PHE A 11 9.31 3.60 -3.42
C PHE A 11 10.63 2.92 -3.06
N GLY A 12 10.64 1.60 -3.12
CA GLY A 12 11.82 0.79 -2.85
C GLY A 12 12.73 0.64 -4.07
N GLU A 13 13.76 -0.19 -3.94
CA GLU A 13 14.63 -0.52 -5.07
C GLU A 13 13.90 -1.32 -6.15
N LYS A 14 14.28 -1.10 -7.42
CA LYS A 14 13.90 -1.93 -8.59
C LYS A 14 12.39 -2.20 -8.70
N ASP A 15 11.63 -1.19 -9.13
CA ASP A 15 10.21 -1.34 -9.51
C ASP A 15 9.32 -1.95 -8.41
N THR A 16 9.67 -1.68 -7.14
CA THR A 16 8.98 -2.21 -5.97
C THR A 16 8.39 -1.08 -5.13
N LEU A 17 7.11 -1.22 -4.78
CA LEU A 17 6.37 -0.30 -3.93
C LEU A 17 6.10 -0.96 -2.58
N TRP A 18 6.34 -0.25 -1.49
CA TRP A 18 6.07 -0.74 -0.14
C TRP A 18 4.98 0.08 0.53
N ILE A 19 4.07 -0.59 1.22
CA ILE A 19 3.12 0.05 2.13
C ILE A 19 3.46 -0.40 3.55
N SER A 20 3.97 0.53 4.33
CA SER A 20 4.19 0.34 5.77
C SER A 20 2.89 0.57 6.53
N TYR A 21 2.58 -0.34 7.46
CA TYR A 21 1.39 -0.24 8.33
C TYR A 21 1.71 -0.37 9.83
N SER A 22 3.00 -0.54 10.13
CA SER A 22 3.65 -0.53 11.45
C SER A 22 5.18 -0.38 11.22
N PRO A 23 6.01 0.04 12.21
CA PRO A 23 7.43 0.36 12.00
C PRO A 23 8.28 -0.79 11.44
N GLU A 24 7.85 -2.03 11.65
CA GLU A 24 8.53 -3.23 11.17
C GLU A 24 7.64 -4.08 10.24
N CYS A 25 6.56 -3.50 9.68
CA CYS A 25 5.58 -4.26 8.91
C CYS A 25 5.29 -3.63 7.55
N LEU A 26 5.59 -4.37 6.50
CA LEU A 26 5.51 -3.92 5.12
C LEU A 26 4.68 -4.89 4.27
N LEU A 27 3.88 -4.32 3.37
CA LEU A 27 3.35 -5.00 2.19
C LEU A 27 4.19 -4.60 0.99
N VAL A 28 4.56 -5.57 0.16
CA VAL A 28 5.50 -5.36 -0.94
C VAL A 28 4.86 -5.74 -2.27
N PHE A 29 4.81 -4.78 -3.18
CA PHE A 29 4.13 -4.91 -4.46
C PHE A 29 5.05 -4.53 -5.63
N PRO A 30 5.09 -5.33 -6.69
CA PRO A 30 5.72 -4.90 -7.94
C PRO A 30 4.87 -3.81 -8.61
N TYR A 31 5.52 -2.84 -9.24
CA TYR A 31 4.86 -1.87 -10.09
C TYR A 31 5.53 -1.74 -11.45
N LYS A 32 4.84 -1.12 -12.39
CA LYS A 32 5.43 -0.65 -13.66
C LYS A 32 5.00 0.78 -13.90
N ARG A 33 5.85 1.55 -14.56
CA ARG A 33 5.49 2.86 -15.07
C ARG A 33 4.76 2.70 -16.41
N ASP A 34 3.63 3.37 -16.55
CA ASP A 34 2.86 3.48 -17.78
C ASP A 34 2.53 4.95 -18.00
N ASN A 35 3.32 5.64 -18.83
CA ASN A 35 3.21 7.07 -19.09
C ASN A 35 3.25 7.93 -17.80
N ASP A 36 2.09 8.47 -17.43
CA ASP A 36 1.82 9.40 -16.33
C ASP A 36 1.34 8.71 -15.04
N LYS A 37 1.22 7.38 -15.05
CA LYS A 37 0.79 6.60 -13.90
C LYS A 37 1.73 5.44 -13.58
N LEU A 38 1.63 4.97 -12.34
CA LEU A 38 2.20 3.68 -11.93
C LEU A 38 1.09 2.64 -11.85
N ILE A 39 1.33 1.50 -12.48
CA ILE A 39 0.48 0.32 -12.38
C ILE A 39 1.08 -0.60 -11.33
N VAL A 40 0.38 -0.75 -10.22
CA VAL A 40 0.80 -1.62 -9.11
C VAL A 40 0.05 -2.95 -9.20
N TYR A 41 0.81 -4.03 -9.13
CA TYR A 41 0.32 -5.39 -9.30
C TYR A 41 0.17 -6.07 -7.96
N TRP A 42 -0.89 -6.85 -7.81
CA TRP A 42 -1.16 -7.55 -6.56
C TRP A 42 -0.13 -8.64 -6.34
N ASP A 43 0.40 -8.69 -5.13
CA ASP A 43 1.28 -9.75 -4.65
C ASP A 43 0.95 -10.00 -3.16
N ASN A 44 1.33 -11.15 -2.63
CA ASN A 44 1.09 -11.52 -1.24
C ASN A 44 2.37 -11.52 -0.39
N ASN A 45 3.37 -10.73 -0.79
CA ASN A 45 4.61 -10.55 -0.03
C ASN A 45 4.35 -9.64 1.18
N ILE A 46 4.36 -10.26 2.36
CA ILE A 46 4.16 -9.59 3.64
C ILE A 46 5.43 -9.76 4.46
N TYR A 47 6.04 -8.66 4.87
CA TYR A 47 7.17 -8.66 5.79
C TYR A 47 6.65 -8.24 7.16
N THR A 48 6.45 -9.21 8.04
CA THR A 48 6.01 -9.00 9.42
C THR A 48 6.29 -10.23 10.26
N LYS A 49 6.46 -10.03 11.57
CA LYS A 49 6.51 -11.11 12.58
C LYS A 49 5.18 -11.29 13.33
N TYR A 50 4.15 -10.53 12.96
CA TYR A 50 2.90 -10.42 13.69
C TYR A 50 1.70 -10.91 12.87
N GLU A 51 0.72 -11.52 13.54
CA GLU A 51 -0.52 -12.01 12.92
C GLU A 51 -1.67 -11.00 12.99
N PHE A 52 -1.46 -9.81 12.42
CA PHE A 52 -2.51 -8.79 12.35
C PHE A 52 -3.69 -9.23 11.46
N ASP A 53 -4.87 -8.65 11.67
CA ASP A 53 -6.05 -9.00 10.87
C ASP A 53 -5.91 -8.64 9.39
N ILE A 54 -5.10 -7.64 9.05
CA ILE A 54 -4.68 -7.38 7.66
C ILE A 54 -3.91 -8.56 7.06
N VAL A 55 -3.01 -9.18 7.82
CA VAL A 55 -2.21 -10.34 7.38
C VAL A 55 -3.12 -11.52 7.12
N LYS A 56 -4.07 -11.78 8.03
CA LYS A 56 -5.09 -12.81 7.85
C LYS A 56 -6.00 -12.53 6.64
N ALA A 57 -6.36 -11.28 6.40
CA ALA A 57 -7.19 -10.89 5.25
C ALA A 57 -6.44 -11.11 3.93
N ILE A 58 -5.19 -10.65 3.82
CA ILE A 58 -4.35 -10.83 2.63
C ILE A 58 -4.11 -12.32 2.36
N ASN A 59 -3.84 -13.12 3.38
CA ASN A 59 -3.64 -14.57 3.23
C ASN A 59 -4.89 -15.34 2.76
N LYS A 60 -6.09 -14.76 2.90
CA LYS A 60 -7.35 -15.33 2.39
C LYS A 60 -7.66 -14.93 0.95
N VAL A 61 -6.91 -13.99 0.37
CA VAL A 61 -7.12 -13.53 -1.00
C VAL A 61 -6.80 -14.66 -1.98
N ASP A 62 -7.66 -14.85 -2.98
CA ASP A 62 -7.45 -15.87 -4.02
C ASP A 62 -6.15 -15.61 -4.77
N ARG A 63 -5.24 -16.61 -4.77
CA ARG A 63 -3.95 -16.53 -5.48
C ARG A 63 -4.08 -16.22 -6.97
N LYS A 64 -5.24 -16.47 -7.59
CA LYS A 64 -5.53 -16.10 -8.99
C LYS A 64 -5.44 -14.61 -9.28
N VAL A 65 -5.48 -13.75 -8.24
CA VAL A 65 -5.32 -12.30 -8.43
C VAL A 65 -3.85 -11.84 -8.40
N ILE A 66 -2.91 -12.70 -8.03
CA ILE A 66 -1.47 -12.38 -8.07
C ILE A 66 -1.06 -11.99 -9.50
N GLY A 67 -0.25 -10.93 -9.61
CA GLY A 67 0.24 -10.39 -10.87
C GLY A 67 -0.79 -9.57 -11.66
N ARG A 68 -2.00 -9.36 -11.12
CA ARG A 68 -3.00 -8.50 -11.76
C ARG A 68 -2.92 -7.06 -11.23
N PRO A 69 -3.17 -6.04 -12.07
CA PRO A 69 -3.26 -4.66 -11.62
C PRO A 69 -4.34 -4.49 -10.55
N PHE A 70 -3.99 -3.92 -9.41
CA PHE A 70 -4.95 -3.68 -8.33
C PHE A 70 -5.01 -2.21 -7.89
N MET A 71 -3.96 -1.43 -8.17
CA MET A 71 -3.88 -0.02 -7.84
C MET A 71 -3.17 0.73 -8.98
N PHE A 72 -3.75 1.85 -9.39
CA PHE A 72 -3.11 2.84 -10.25
C PHE A 72 -2.77 4.06 -9.41
N LEU A 73 -1.55 4.55 -9.50
CA LEU A 73 -1.11 5.76 -8.82
C LEU A 73 -0.82 6.86 -9.83
N GLU A 74 -1.42 8.02 -9.62
CA GLU A 74 -1.26 9.21 -10.45
C GLU A 74 -0.87 10.38 -9.55
N LEU A 75 0.00 11.26 -10.04
CA LEU A 75 0.32 12.50 -9.35
C LEU A 75 -0.88 13.46 -9.47
N GLU A 76 -1.55 13.74 -8.35
CA GLU A 76 -2.65 14.71 -8.30
C GLU A 76 -2.12 16.13 -8.06
N SER A 77 -1.06 16.24 -7.25
CA SER A 77 -0.28 17.46 -7.00
C SER A 77 1.11 17.08 -6.52
N ASP A 78 2.01 18.05 -6.36
CA ASP A 78 3.42 17.84 -5.96
C ASP A 78 3.59 17.01 -4.67
N THR A 79 2.58 16.95 -3.82
CA THR A 79 2.61 16.22 -2.54
C THR A 79 1.53 15.15 -2.41
N ILE A 80 0.72 14.90 -3.45
CA ILE A 80 -0.41 13.96 -3.37
C ILE A 80 -0.39 12.98 -4.54
N LEU A 81 -0.35 11.68 -4.21
CA LEU A 81 -0.65 10.60 -5.14
C LEU A 81 -2.10 10.17 -4.98
N ARG A 82 -2.85 10.17 -6.07
CA ARG A 82 -4.19 9.59 -6.14
C ARG A 82 -4.08 8.11 -6.48
N ALA A 83 -4.79 7.28 -5.71
CA ALA A 83 -4.91 5.86 -5.95
C ALA A 83 -6.29 5.51 -6.54
N THR A 84 -6.29 4.72 -7.61
CA THR A 84 -7.51 4.14 -8.19
C THR A 84 -7.42 2.62 -8.15
N TYR A 85 -8.50 1.95 -7.72
CA TYR A 85 -8.50 0.51 -7.49
C TYR A 85 -9.43 -0.24 -8.47
N PRO A 86 -8.89 -0.92 -9.51
CA PRO A 86 -9.68 -1.78 -10.39
C PRO A 86 -10.37 -2.93 -9.62
N MET A 87 -9.74 -3.42 -8.56
CA MET A 87 -10.25 -4.52 -7.74
C MET A 87 -10.97 -4.00 -6.49
N LYS A 88 -12.04 -3.23 -6.68
CA LYS A 88 -12.77 -2.58 -5.58
C LYS A 88 -13.18 -3.53 -4.45
N TYR A 89 -13.61 -4.75 -4.78
CA TYR A 89 -14.01 -5.75 -3.79
C TYR A 89 -12.84 -6.20 -2.90
N LEU A 90 -11.67 -6.44 -3.51
CA LEU A 90 -10.46 -6.83 -2.80
C LEU A 90 -10.04 -5.75 -1.80
N ILE A 91 -9.98 -4.50 -2.27
CA ILE A 91 -9.58 -3.37 -1.44
C ILE A 91 -10.57 -3.11 -0.31
N LYS A 92 -11.88 -3.19 -0.60
CA LYS A 92 -12.92 -3.07 0.44
C LYS A 92 -12.78 -4.16 1.49
N MET A 93 -12.53 -5.41 1.09
CA MET A 93 -12.35 -6.52 2.02
C MET A 93 -11.16 -6.30 2.95
N ILE A 94 -10.02 -5.83 2.43
CA ILE A 94 -8.82 -5.59 3.22
C ILE A 94 -8.98 -4.36 4.14
N ASN A 95 -9.51 -3.25 3.64
CA ASN A 95 -9.76 -2.08 4.47
C ASN A 95 -10.75 -2.39 5.62
N ASN A 96 -11.75 -3.25 5.37
CA ASN A 96 -12.69 -3.68 6.41
C ASN A 96 -12.09 -4.62 7.46
N SER A 97 -10.90 -5.20 7.24
CA SER A 97 -10.24 -6.03 8.26
C SER A 97 -9.44 -5.21 9.28
N GLY A 98 -9.20 -3.93 9.02
CA GLY A 98 -8.38 -3.04 9.85
C GLY A 98 -9.09 -2.38 11.02
N GLY A 99 -10.37 -2.70 11.26
CA GLY A 99 -11.21 -1.93 12.19
C GLY A 99 -11.36 -0.50 11.68
N ASP A 100 -10.77 0.45 12.42
CA ASP A 100 -10.78 1.88 12.06
C ASP A 100 -9.65 2.28 11.10
N ARG A 101 -8.73 1.36 10.76
CA ARG A 101 -7.59 1.65 9.86
C ARG A 101 -7.94 1.39 8.39
N ILE A 102 -7.61 2.37 7.56
CA ILE A 102 -7.69 2.26 6.09
C ILE A 102 -6.29 1.93 5.54
N PHE A 103 -6.11 0.73 4.98
CA PHE A 103 -4.81 0.26 4.45
C PHE A 103 -4.53 0.73 3.02
N PHE A 104 -5.58 0.96 2.26
CA PHE A 104 -5.52 1.38 0.87
C PHE A 104 -6.46 2.59 0.69
N PRO A 105 -6.01 3.80 1.07
CA PRO A 105 -6.76 5.04 0.89
C PRO A 105 -6.70 5.53 -0.56
N ASP A 106 -7.71 6.28 -1.00
CA ASP A 106 -7.74 6.86 -2.35
C ASP A 106 -6.67 7.94 -2.58
N LYS A 107 -6.03 8.43 -1.51
CA LYS A 107 -4.96 9.44 -1.57
C LYS A 107 -3.83 9.07 -0.61
N PHE A 108 -2.61 9.18 -1.11
CA PHE A 108 -1.39 9.10 -0.32
C PHE A 108 -0.72 10.47 -0.32
N THR A 109 -0.38 10.97 0.87
CA THR A 109 0.41 12.19 1.01
C THR A 109 1.87 11.81 0.96
N LEU A 110 2.63 12.40 0.04
CA LEU A 110 4.07 12.29 0.02
C LEU A 110 4.62 13.12 1.18
N VAL A 111 5.19 12.43 2.16
CA VAL A 111 5.96 13.10 3.21
C VAL A 111 7.34 13.35 2.60
N GLN A 112 7.72 14.62 2.47
CA GLN A 112 9.11 14.95 2.21
C GLN A 112 9.84 14.69 3.53
N ASP A 113 10.71 13.67 3.57
CA ASP A 113 11.67 13.49 4.65
C ASP A 113 12.68 14.65 4.57
N GLY A 114 12.27 15.78 5.14
CA GLY A 114 13.07 16.97 5.34
C GLY A 114 13.29 17.18 6.82
N GLU A 115 13.86 16.20 7.50
CA GLU A 115 14.66 16.41 8.72
C GLU A 115 15.46 15.15 9.00
N MET A 116 16.77 15.25 8.77
CA MET A 116 17.74 14.30 9.29
C MET A 116 17.55 14.23 10.80
N TYR A 117 17.39 13.03 11.34
CA TYR A 117 17.67 12.81 12.75
C TYR A 117 19.17 13.07 12.96
N ASP A 118 19.51 14.24 13.51
CA ASP A 118 20.78 14.47 14.21
C ASP A 118 20.83 13.65 15.52
#